data_AF-A0A6G1DRE2-F1
#
_entry.id   AF-A0A6G1DRE2-F1
#
_cell.length_a   1.000
_cell.length_b   1.000
_cell.length_c   1.000
_cell.angle_alpha   90.00
_cell.angle_beta   90.00
_cell.angle_gamma   90.00
#
_symmetry.space_group_name_H-M   'P 1'
#
loop_
_entity.id
_entity.type
_entity.pdbx_description
1 polymer ?
#
loop_
_entity_poly.entity_id
_entity_poly.type
_entity_poly.pdbx_seq_one_letter_code
_entity_poly.pdbx_strand_id
1 'polypeptide(L)'
;MPQISFCVLQRNLLEQVQEWFRHKFPASTVIPPRLPTGFEEKALASQASGLVSEEKPPSSEENALAVDTSISNDEGEVSPDLPIEQIDKLPETEDMEFEARSAKDFAWYDVATFLAYRKLSSGEFEVRVRFQGFGAEEDEWINVRKAIRLQSIPLESSECRLIREGDLVLCFKESNVEALHFDAHVLEIQRKQHDIRGCRCVFLVEYDHDGTQERVNLRRLSRRPKYA
;
A
#
# COMPACT_ATOMS: atom_id res chain seq x y z
N MET A 1 -35.78 30.06 -6.92
CA MET A 1 -35.25 28.96 -6.09
C MET A 1 -34.00 28.41 -6.77
N PRO A 2 -32.80 28.43 -6.16
CA PRO A 2 -31.57 28.02 -6.85
C PRO A 2 -30.98 26.66 -6.41
N GLN A 3 -31.38 26.11 -5.26
CA GLN A 3 -30.67 24.97 -4.62
C GLN A 3 -30.56 23.70 -5.48
N ILE A 4 -31.58 23.40 -6.31
CA ILE A 4 -31.59 22.18 -7.16
C ILE A 4 -30.38 22.15 -8.12
N SER A 5 -29.99 23.30 -8.69
CA SER A 5 -28.84 23.38 -9.60
C SER A 5 -27.52 23.12 -8.88
N PHE A 6 -27.36 23.67 -7.67
CA PHE A 6 -26.13 23.54 -6.88
C PHE A 6 -25.90 22.08 -6.46
N CYS A 7 -26.92 21.40 -5.93
CA CYS A 7 -26.79 19.99 -5.51
C CYS A 7 -26.50 19.03 -6.67
N VAL A 8 -27.02 19.29 -7.87
CA VAL A 8 -26.72 18.48 -9.08
C VAL A 8 -25.27 18.70 -9.53
N LEU A 9 -24.80 19.95 -9.57
CA LEU A 9 -23.40 20.26 -9.90
C LEU A 9 -22.42 19.69 -8.87
N GLN A 10 -22.79 19.71 -7.58
CA GLN A 10 -21.96 19.22 -6.49
C GLN A 10 -21.84 17.69 -6.49
N ARG A 11 -22.93 16.96 -6.76
CA ARG A 11 -22.90 15.51 -6.99
C ARG A 11 -22.05 15.16 -8.21
N ASN A 12 -22.31 15.82 -9.34
CA ASN A 12 -21.57 15.60 -10.58
C ASN A 12 -20.06 15.87 -10.45
N LEU A 13 -19.66 16.77 -9.53
CA LEU A 13 -18.26 16.97 -9.18
C LEU A 13 -17.69 15.85 -8.31
N LEU A 14 -18.39 15.41 -7.25
CA LEU A 14 -17.93 14.28 -6.44
C LEU A 14 -17.79 13.02 -7.32
N GLU A 15 -18.79 12.74 -8.15
CA GLU A 15 -18.79 11.70 -9.19
C GLU A 15 -17.55 11.84 -10.09
N GLN A 16 -17.26 13.02 -10.65
CA GLN A 16 -16.07 13.26 -11.50
C GLN A 16 -14.74 12.99 -10.76
N VAL A 17 -14.63 13.35 -9.48
CA VAL A 17 -13.40 13.08 -8.69
C VAL A 17 -13.25 11.58 -8.43
N GLN A 18 -14.34 10.90 -8.05
CA GLN A 18 -14.34 9.45 -7.79
C GLN A 18 -14.09 8.62 -9.06
N GLU A 19 -14.72 8.97 -10.18
CA GLU A 19 -14.52 8.35 -11.49
C GLU A 19 -13.07 8.58 -11.97
N TRP A 20 -12.52 9.77 -11.77
CA TRP A 20 -11.10 10.05 -12.04
C TRP A 20 -10.17 9.16 -11.20
N PHE A 21 -10.48 8.95 -9.91
CA PHE A 21 -9.74 8.03 -9.05
C PHE A 21 -9.84 6.57 -9.53
N ARG A 22 -11.03 6.09 -9.90
CA ARG A 22 -11.22 4.74 -10.49
C ARG A 22 -10.42 4.56 -11.79
N HIS A 23 -10.43 5.54 -12.69
CA HIS A 23 -9.62 5.48 -13.92
C HIS A 23 -8.10 5.57 -13.66
N LYS A 24 -7.70 6.15 -12.52
CA LYS A 24 -6.30 6.22 -12.05
C LYS A 24 -5.83 4.91 -11.42
N PHE A 25 -6.74 4.19 -10.76
CA PHE A 25 -6.50 2.93 -10.06
C PHE A 25 -7.57 1.91 -10.50
N PRO A 26 -7.48 1.39 -11.76
CA PRO A 26 -8.44 0.43 -12.25
C PRO A 26 -8.28 -0.88 -11.48
N ALA A 27 -9.33 -1.30 -10.78
CA ALA A 27 -9.33 -2.54 -10.01
C ALA A 27 -8.86 -3.72 -10.88
N SER A 28 -7.85 -4.46 -10.41
CA SER A 28 -7.23 -5.54 -11.18
C SER A 28 -8.29 -6.51 -11.68
N THR A 29 -8.42 -6.58 -13.01
CA THR A 29 -9.33 -7.52 -13.66
C THR A 29 -8.71 -8.91 -13.57
N VAL A 30 -8.93 -9.57 -12.45
CA VAL A 30 -8.57 -10.98 -12.25
C VAL A 30 -9.39 -11.82 -13.23
N ILE A 31 -8.82 -12.06 -14.41
CA ILE A 31 -9.36 -13.01 -15.37
C ILE A 31 -9.31 -14.38 -14.70
N PRO A 32 -10.45 -15.03 -14.39
CA PRO A 32 -10.42 -16.34 -13.76
C PRO A 32 -9.73 -17.33 -14.71
N PRO A 33 -8.77 -18.14 -14.23
CA PRO A 33 -8.10 -19.14 -15.06
C PRO A 33 -9.14 -20.06 -15.73
N ARG A 34 -9.15 -20.07 -17.07
CA ARG A 34 -10.02 -20.97 -17.82
C ARG A 34 -9.54 -22.40 -17.62
N LEU A 35 -10.34 -23.25 -16.96
CA LEU A 35 -10.04 -24.66 -16.83
C LEU A 35 -9.87 -25.30 -18.23
N PRO A 36 -8.77 -26.03 -18.49
CA PRO A 36 -8.65 -26.86 -19.68
C PRO A 36 -9.64 -28.03 -19.58
N THR A 37 -10.63 -28.06 -20.46
CA THR A 37 -11.56 -29.20 -20.60
C THR A 37 -11.06 -30.18 -21.65
N GLY A 38 -10.96 -31.46 -21.30
CA GLY A 38 -10.89 -32.57 -22.27
C GLY A 38 -9.54 -33.31 -22.32
N PHE A 39 -9.58 -34.59 -21.96
CA PHE A 39 -8.60 -35.59 -22.37
C PHE A 39 -8.86 -36.01 -23.84
N GLU A 40 -7.82 -36.31 -24.60
CA GLU A 40 -7.80 -37.39 -25.60
C GLU A 40 -6.46 -38.16 -25.51
N GLU A 41 -6.33 -39.31 -26.19
CA GLU A 41 -5.52 -40.44 -25.70
C GLU A 41 -4.60 -41.08 -26.77
N LYS A 42 -3.43 -41.60 -26.32
CA LYS A 42 -2.54 -42.60 -27.02
C LYS A 42 -1.77 -42.11 -28.28
N ALA A 43 -0.70 -42.78 -28.77
CA ALA A 43 -0.09 -44.08 -28.42
C ALA A 43 1.46 -44.16 -28.58
N LEU A 44 2.05 -45.15 -27.89
CA LEU A 44 3.29 -45.94 -28.10
C LEU A 44 4.33 -45.60 -29.20
N ALA A 45 5.63 -45.67 -28.82
CA ALA A 45 6.67 -46.52 -29.44
C ALA A 45 7.92 -46.67 -28.50
N SER A 46 8.75 -47.71 -28.67
CA SER A 46 9.86 -48.07 -27.74
C SER A 46 11.18 -48.46 -28.42
N GLN A 47 12.34 -48.28 -27.74
CA GLN A 47 13.64 -49.05 -27.73
C GLN A 47 14.76 -48.15 -27.10
N ALA A 48 15.71 -48.55 -26.23
CA ALA A 48 16.59 -49.73 -26.05
C ALA A 48 17.85 -49.70 -26.99
N SER A 49 19.12 -50.03 -26.63
CA SER A 49 19.74 -50.66 -25.42
C SER A 49 21.31 -50.45 -25.36
N GLY A 50 21.98 -50.74 -24.21
CA GLY A 50 23.43 -51.09 -24.10
C GLY A 50 24.47 -49.94 -23.98
N LEU A 51 25.73 -50.06 -23.51
CA LEU A 51 26.64 -51.10 -22.89
C LEU A 51 27.73 -50.32 -22.04
N VAL A 52 28.22 -50.72 -20.82
CA VAL A 52 29.31 -51.68 -20.44
C VAL A 52 30.73 -51.25 -20.96
N SER A 53 31.89 -51.22 -20.24
CA SER A 53 32.41 -51.85 -18.98
C SER A 53 33.69 -51.21 -18.31
N GLU A 54 34.03 -51.64 -17.06
CA GLU A 54 35.37 -51.99 -16.44
C GLU A 54 36.57 -50.96 -16.34
N GLU A 55 37.61 -51.03 -15.47
CA GLU A 55 37.97 -51.82 -14.24
C GLU A 55 39.09 -51.14 -13.37
N LYS A 56 38.84 -50.94 -12.06
CA LYS A 56 39.62 -51.29 -10.83
C LYS A 56 41.16 -50.91 -10.61
N PRO A 57 41.84 -51.29 -9.48
CA PRO A 57 42.42 -50.35 -8.48
C PRO A 57 43.97 -50.57 -8.27
N PRO A 58 44.65 -50.65 -7.08
CA PRO A 58 44.31 -50.64 -5.62
C PRO A 58 44.31 -49.21 -5.01
N SER A 59 44.50 -48.84 -3.72
CA SER A 59 44.85 -49.42 -2.39
C SER A 59 44.59 -48.33 -1.31
N SER A 60 44.46 -48.53 0.03
CA SER A 60 44.22 -49.69 0.94
C SER A 60 44.05 -49.17 2.40
N GLU A 61 43.85 -50.08 3.38
CA GLU A 61 43.85 -49.86 4.86
C GLU A 61 42.65 -49.13 5.51
N GLU A 62 42.63 -49.08 6.85
CA GLU A 62 41.44 -49.36 7.68
C GLU A 62 41.34 -48.47 8.94
N ASN A 63 40.17 -47.85 9.17
CA ASN A 63 39.53 -47.80 10.50
C ASN A 63 38.04 -47.44 10.37
N ALA A 64 37.22 -47.79 11.37
CA ALA A 64 35.77 -47.63 11.33
C ALA A 64 35.24 -46.86 12.54
N LEU A 65 34.49 -45.77 12.30
CA LEU A 65 33.45 -45.21 13.20
C LEU A 65 32.81 -43.93 12.61
N ALA A 66 31.59 -44.05 12.08
CA ALA A 66 30.64 -42.95 11.91
C ALA A 66 29.21 -43.50 11.75
N VAL A 67 28.22 -42.82 12.33
CA VAL A 67 26.80 -43.06 12.02
C VAL A 67 26.36 -42.02 11.01
N ASP A 68 25.61 -42.45 10.00
CA ASP A 68 25.14 -41.61 8.89
C ASP A 68 24.00 -40.68 9.31
N THR A 69 24.05 -39.41 8.88
CA THR A 69 22.94 -38.73 8.18
C THR A 69 23.49 -37.48 7.51
N SER A 70 23.38 -37.46 6.19
CA SER A 70 23.94 -36.50 5.23
C SER A 70 23.57 -35.03 5.47
N ILE A 71 24.50 -34.12 5.11
CA ILE A 71 24.18 -32.75 4.71
C ILE A 71 24.30 -32.68 3.18
N SER A 72 23.30 -32.13 2.51
CA SER A 72 23.41 -31.70 1.11
C SER A 72 22.53 -30.48 0.86
N ASN A 73 23.14 -29.38 0.39
CA ASN A 73 22.43 -28.26 -0.20
C ASN A 73 22.17 -28.55 -1.68
N ASP A 74 21.03 -28.10 -2.22
CA ASP A 74 20.97 -27.59 -3.58
C ASP A 74 19.85 -26.54 -3.68
N GLU A 75 19.94 -25.61 -4.65
CA GLU A 75 18.97 -24.51 -4.82
C GLU A 75 18.05 -24.76 -6.03
N GLY A 76 16.76 -24.41 -5.91
CA GLY A 76 15.77 -24.68 -6.96
C GLY A 76 14.47 -23.88 -6.83
N GLU A 77 14.47 -22.70 -7.45
CA GLU A 77 13.32 -21.84 -7.78
C GLU A 77 12.12 -21.80 -6.80
N VAL A 78 12.17 -20.84 -5.87
CA VAL A 78 10.94 -20.26 -5.29
C VAL A 78 10.55 -19.03 -6.10
N SER A 79 9.45 -19.12 -6.86
CA SER A 79 8.83 -17.95 -7.49
C SER A 79 8.43 -16.90 -6.45
N PRO A 80 8.60 -15.59 -6.73
CA PRO A 80 8.27 -14.51 -5.80
C PRO A 80 6.76 -14.23 -5.75
N ASP A 81 5.97 -15.22 -5.32
CA ASP A 81 4.55 -15.03 -4.99
C ASP A 81 4.44 -14.08 -3.78
N LEU A 82 3.95 -12.87 -4.05
CA LEU A 82 3.74 -11.85 -3.01
C LEU A 82 2.59 -12.28 -2.07
N PRO A 83 2.79 -12.27 -0.74
CA PRO A 83 1.73 -12.64 0.20
C PRO A 83 0.48 -11.74 0.05
N ILE A 84 -0.67 -12.38 -0.14
CA ILE A 84 -1.95 -11.75 -0.51
C ILE A 84 -2.58 -10.90 0.63
N GLU A 85 -1.97 -10.88 1.82
CA GLU A 85 -2.57 -10.45 3.10
C GLU A 85 -2.76 -8.92 3.30
N GLN A 86 -2.63 -8.07 2.27
CA GLN A 86 -2.65 -6.61 2.44
C GLN A 86 -3.21 -5.79 1.26
N ILE A 87 -4.11 -6.37 0.46
CA ILE A 87 -4.90 -5.60 -0.50
C ILE A 87 -6.10 -4.99 0.22
N ASP A 88 -6.15 -3.65 0.29
CA ASP A 88 -7.36 -2.96 0.72
C ASP A 88 -8.45 -3.10 -0.34
N LYS A 89 -9.71 -3.27 0.09
CA LYS A 89 -10.84 -3.13 -0.82
C LYS A 89 -11.02 -1.67 -1.17
N LEU A 90 -11.12 -1.34 -2.46
CA LEU A 90 -11.54 -0.01 -2.88
C LEU A 90 -12.96 0.24 -2.32
N PRO A 91 -13.19 1.34 -1.57
CA PRO A 91 -14.52 1.64 -1.03
C PRO A 91 -15.55 1.87 -2.15
N GLU A 92 -16.83 1.69 -1.84
CA GLU A 92 -17.90 2.05 -2.76
C GLU A 92 -18.00 3.58 -2.88
N THR A 93 -18.64 4.09 -3.93
CA THR A 93 -18.68 5.55 -4.22
C THR A 93 -19.39 6.39 -3.16
N GLU A 94 -20.20 5.77 -2.30
CA GLU A 94 -20.87 6.47 -1.19
C GLU A 94 -19.99 6.48 0.08
N ASP A 95 -18.98 5.60 0.17
CA ASP A 95 -18.03 5.45 1.29
C ASP A 95 -16.62 6.05 0.99
N MET A 96 -16.45 6.73 -0.14
CA MET A 96 -15.16 7.32 -0.55
C MET A 96 -14.83 8.59 0.23
N GLU A 97 -14.19 8.43 1.39
CA GLU A 97 -13.63 9.53 2.19
C GLU A 97 -12.28 10.00 1.63
N PHE A 98 -12.06 11.32 1.63
CA PHE A 98 -10.90 11.98 1.03
C PHE A 98 -10.18 12.88 2.03
N GLU A 99 -8.86 12.96 1.92
CA GLU A 99 -8.03 13.98 2.55
C GLU A 99 -7.37 14.87 1.48
N ALA A 100 -7.16 16.13 1.82
CA ALA A 100 -6.54 17.13 0.96
C ALA A 100 -5.46 17.91 1.70
N ARG A 101 -4.36 18.24 1.01
CA ARG A 101 -3.22 18.97 1.56
C ARG A 101 -3.39 20.47 1.34
N SER A 102 -3.42 21.24 2.42
CA SER A 102 -3.48 22.70 2.32
C SER A 102 -2.22 23.28 1.69
N ALA A 103 -2.36 24.42 1.00
CA ALA A 103 -1.26 25.20 0.47
C ALA A 103 -0.71 26.23 1.49
N LYS A 104 -1.32 26.35 2.68
CA LYS A 104 -0.93 27.30 3.75
C LYS A 104 0.20 26.75 4.63
N ASP A 105 0.06 25.48 5.04
CA ASP A 105 0.87 24.83 6.07
C ASP A 105 1.50 23.49 5.60
N PHE A 106 1.09 22.97 4.43
CA PHE A 106 1.42 21.64 3.90
C PHE A 106 0.89 20.43 4.70
N ALA A 107 -0.03 20.65 5.65
CA ALA A 107 -0.72 19.60 6.38
C ALA A 107 -1.87 19.00 5.55
N TRP A 108 -2.21 17.75 5.85
CA TRP A 108 -3.38 17.05 5.31
C TRP A 108 -4.57 17.16 6.27
N TYR A 109 -5.73 17.40 5.69
CA TYR A 109 -7.00 17.57 6.38
C TYR A 109 -8.10 16.78 5.67
N ASP A 110 -9.05 16.24 6.44
CA ASP A 110 -10.21 15.54 5.89
C ASP A 110 -11.11 16.49 5.09
N VAL A 111 -11.63 16.05 3.95
CA VAL A 111 -12.49 16.85 3.08
C VAL A 111 -13.96 16.62 3.45
N ALA A 112 -14.58 17.62 4.07
CA ALA A 112 -16.00 17.60 4.37
C ALA A 112 -16.87 17.64 3.09
N THR A 113 -16.45 18.41 2.08
CA THR A 113 -17.12 18.43 0.78
C THR A 113 -16.28 19.11 -0.31
N PHE A 114 -16.52 18.73 -1.57
CA PHE A 114 -16.11 19.49 -2.75
C PHE A 114 -17.20 20.52 -3.09
N LEU A 115 -16.80 21.76 -3.36
CA LEU A 115 -17.69 22.91 -3.55
C LEU A 115 -17.76 23.41 -5.00
N ALA A 116 -16.65 23.34 -5.73
CA ALA A 116 -16.52 23.83 -7.10
C ALA A 116 -15.32 23.19 -7.80
N TYR A 117 -15.22 23.36 -9.12
CA TYR A 117 -14.16 22.79 -9.96
C TYR A 117 -13.75 23.73 -11.08
N ARG A 118 -12.48 23.66 -11.47
CA ARG A 118 -11.94 24.39 -12.63
C ARG A 118 -10.85 23.58 -13.34
N LYS A 119 -10.82 23.72 -14.66
CA LYS A 119 -9.66 23.37 -15.49
C LYS A 119 -8.84 24.63 -15.71
N LEU A 120 -7.54 24.58 -15.41
CA LEU A 120 -6.61 25.66 -15.67
C LEU A 120 -6.18 25.67 -17.15
N SER A 121 -5.66 26.80 -17.62
CA SER A 121 -5.05 26.93 -18.96
C SER A 121 -3.84 26.02 -19.17
N SER A 122 -3.17 25.60 -18.09
CA SER A 122 -2.12 24.57 -18.09
C SER A 122 -2.63 23.15 -18.37
N GLY A 123 -3.95 22.94 -18.41
CA GLY A 123 -4.56 21.61 -18.49
C GLY A 123 -4.66 20.87 -17.16
N GLU A 124 -4.17 21.47 -16.06
CA GLU A 124 -4.38 20.95 -14.70
C GLU A 124 -5.82 21.14 -14.21
N PHE A 125 -6.18 20.37 -13.19
CA PHE A 125 -7.52 20.34 -12.61
C PHE A 125 -7.44 20.67 -11.12
N GLU A 126 -8.32 21.57 -10.67
CA GLU A 126 -8.42 21.98 -9.29
C GLU A 126 -9.88 21.95 -8.84
N VAL A 127 -10.08 21.59 -7.57
CA VAL A 127 -11.38 21.64 -6.90
C VAL A 127 -11.30 22.56 -5.69
N ARG A 128 -12.38 23.29 -5.42
CA ARG A 128 -12.52 24.03 -4.16
C ARG A 128 -13.02 23.06 -3.10
N VAL A 129 -12.23 22.83 -2.05
CA VAL A 129 -12.59 21.95 -0.92
C VAL A 129 -13.11 22.78 0.26
N ARG A 130 -13.92 22.14 1.11
CA ARG A 130 -14.03 22.51 2.53
C ARG A 130 -13.46 21.40 3.39
N PHE A 131 -12.65 21.77 4.36
CA PHE A 131 -12.05 20.85 5.32
C PHE A 131 -13.01 20.57 6.50
N GLN A 132 -12.90 19.38 7.09
CA GLN A 132 -13.73 18.98 8.22
C GLN A 132 -13.44 19.82 9.47
N GLY A 133 -14.48 20.38 10.06
CA GLY A 133 -14.38 21.27 11.23
C GLY A 133 -14.11 22.75 10.92
N PHE A 134 -13.85 23.12 9.66
CA PHE A 134 -13.55 24.50 9.24
C PHE A 134 -14.71 25.17 8.49
N GLY A 135 -14.75 26.51 8.50
CA GLY A 135 -15.76 27.29 7.80
C GLY A 135 -15.42 27.61 6.34
N ALA A 136 -16.09 28.63 5.80
CA ALA A 136 -15.98 29.01 4.38
C ALA A 136 -14.79 29.93 4.08
N GLU A 137 -14.24 30.53 5.13
CA GLU A 137 -13.02 31.34 5.16
C GLU A 137 -11.75 30.51 4.89
N GLU A 138 -11.75 29.23 5.25
CA GLU A 138 -10.62 28.32 5.02
C GLU A 138 -10.71 27.52 3.71
N ASP A 139 -11.77 27.69 2.90
CA ASP A 139 -11.95 27.00 1.62
C ASP A 139 -10.76 27.23 0.66
N GLU A 140 -10.11 26.16 0.21
CA GLU A 140 -8.96 26.23 -0.71
C GLU A 140 -9.23 25.62 -2.09
N TRP A 141 -8.57 26.17 -3.12
CA TRP A 141 -8.49 25.55 -4.45
C TRP A 141 -7.30 24.59 -4.50
N ILE A 142 -7.58 23.29 -4.49
CA ILE A 142 -6.58 22.23 -4.37
C ILE A 142 -6.44 21.46 -5.69
N ASN A 143 -5.19 21.19 -6.09
CA ASN A 143 -4.86 20.45 -7.31
C ASN A 143 -5.11 18.93 -7.13
N VAL A 144 -6.04 18.40 -7.92
CA VAL A 144 -6.54 17.01 -7.81
C VAL A 144 -5.44 15.97 -7.97
N ARG A 145 -4.38 16.26 -8.74
CA ARG A 145 -3.30 15.30 -9.01
C ARG A 145 -2.17 15.33 -7.97
N LYS A 146 -2.06 16.41 -7.19
CA LYS A 146 -0.89 16.73 -6.35
C LYS A 146 -1.19 16.78 -4.86
N ALA A 147 -2.47 16.98 -4.48
CA ALA A 147 -2.83 17.35 -3.12
C ALA A 147 -4.23 16.86 -2.68
N ILE A 148 -4.82 15.88 -3.37
CA ILE A 148 -6.04 15.15 -2.95
C ILE A 148 -5.76 13.65 -3.06
N ARG A 149 -6.24 12.87 -2.09
CA ARG A 149 -6.19 11.40 -2.07
C ARG A 149 -7.29 10.81 -1.19
N LEU A 150 -7.59 9.53 -1.37
CA LEU A 150 -8.44 8.79 -0.42
C LEU A 150 -7.79 8.81 0.98
N GLN A 151 -8.59 8.85 2.04
CA GLN A 151 -8.12 9.04 3.41
C GLN A 151 -7.09 7.99 3.85
N SER A 152 -6.20 8.37 4.77
CA SER A 152 -5.19 7.51 5.40
C SER A 152 -5.83 6.65 6.48
N ILE A 153 -5.55 5.35 6.47
CA ILE A 153 -6.19 4.37 7.35
C ILE A 153 -5.45 4.35 8.70
N PRO A 154 -6.11 4.65 9.85
CA PRO A 154 -5.51 4.52 11.18
C PRO A 154 -5.06 3.08 11.46
N LEU A 155 -3.98 2.93 12.23
CA LEU A 155 -3.36 1.63 12.49
C LEU A 155 -3.75 1.06 13.86
N GLU A 156 -4.37 -0.12 13.86
CA GLU A 156 -4.66 -0.85 15.09
C GLU A 156 -3.40 -1.40 15.77
N SER A 157 -3.48 -1.67 17.07
CA SER A 157 -2.28 -2.04 17.85
C SER A 157 -1.60 -3.35 17.43
N SER A 158 -2.31 -4.24 16.74
CA SER A 158 -1.79 -5.45 16.08
C SER A 158 -1.16 -5.17 14.71
N GLU A 159 -1.53 -4.09 14.05
CA GLU A 159 -1.19 -3.74 12.67
C GLU A 159 0.17 -3.04 12.53
N CYS A 160 0.98 -2.99 13.59
CA CYS A 160 2.33 -2.44 13.53
C CYS A 160 3.18 -3.07 12.41
N ARG A 161 2.90 -4.33 12.05
CA ARG A 161 3.59 -5.12 11.01
C ARG A 161 3.26 -4.70 9.58
N LEU A 162 2.16 -3.98 9.34
CA LEU A 162 1.77 -3.52 8.00
C LEU A 162 2.72 -2.42 7.48
N ILE A 163 3.34 -1.67 8.40
CA ILE A 163 4.32 -0.62 8.14
C ILE A 163 5.74 -1.21 8.02
N ARG A 164 6.44 -0.80 6.96
CA ARG A 164 7.83 -1.16 6.62
C ARG A 164 8.69 0.09 6.47
N GLU A 165 10.01 -0.09 6.46
CA GLU A 165 10.95 0.99 6.12
C GLU A 165 10.77 1.36 4.65
N GLY A 166 10.75 2.66 4.35
CA GLY A 166 10.37 3.21 3.05
C GLY A 166 8.86 3.37 2.80
N ASP A 167 7.97 2.90 3.68
CA ASP A 167 6.54 3.21 3.54
C ASP A 167 6.28 4.71 3.79
N LEU A 168 5.46 5.32 2.91
CA LEU A 168 4.82 6.61 3.14
C LEU A 168 3.68 6.46 4.15
N VAL A 169 3.71 7.28 5.20
CA VAL A 169 2.70 7.33 6.26
C VAL A 169 2.21 8.76 6.48
N LEU A 170 0.95 8.90 6.87
CA LEU A 170 0.46 10.15 7.43
C LEU A 170 0.79 10.17 8.92
N CYS A 171 1.64 11.10 9.35
CA CYS A 171 2.11 11.22 10.72
C CYS A 171 1.54 12.47 11.40
N PHE A 172 0.85 12.28 12.52
CA PHE A 172 0.44 13.35 13.43
C PHE A 172 1.68 13.95 14.11
N LYS A 173 1.92 15.26 13.92
CA LYS A 173 3.00 16.06 14.49
C LYS A 173 2.40 17.03 15.51
N GLU A 174 2.74 16.84 16.78
CA GLU A 174 2.27 17.65 17.91
C GLU A 174 3.38 18.58 18.37
N SER A 175 3.06 19.86 18.55
CA SER A 175 3.98 20.91 19.00
C SER A 175 3.32 21.78 20.08
N ASN A 176 4.06 22.76 20.61
CA ASN A 176 3.52 23.70 21.61
C ASN A 176 2.47 24.69 21.07
N VAL A 177 2.21 24.70 19.76
CA VAL A 177 1.34 25.69 19.08
C VAL A 177 0.33 25.01 18.16
N GLU A 178 0.75 23.97 17.46
CA GLU A 178 0.01 23.30 16.38
C GLU A 178 0.05 21.77 16.53
N ALA A 179 -1.03 21.12 16.11
CA ALA A 179 -1.22 19.67 16.16
C ALA A 179 -1.82 19.19 14.83
N LEU A 180 -0.95 18.78 13.91
CA LEU A 180 -1.26 18.66 12.47
C LEU A 180 -0.83 17.30 11.90
N HIS A 181 -1.38 16.93 10.74
CA HIS A 181 -1.03 15.68 10.05
C HIS A 181 -0.19 15.96 8.80
N PHE A 182 0.97 15.32 8.68
CA PHE A 182 1.89 15.51 7.57
C PHE A 182 2.27 14.19 6.91
N ASP A 183 2.66 14.24 5.64
CA ASP A 183 3.37 13.12 5.02
C ASP A 183 4.75 12.97 5.64
N ALA A 184 5.14 11.71 5.88
CA ALA A 184 6.45 11.33 6.32
C ALA A 184 6.82 9.93 5.80
N HIS A 185 8.12 9.69 5.58
CA HIS A 185 8.65 8.39 5.20
C HIS A 185 9.29 7.70 6.40
N VAL A 186 9.05 6.39 6.56
CA VAL A 186 9.59 5.59 7.67
C VAL A 186 11.05 5.20 7.38
N LEU A 187 11.98 5.64 8.22
CA LEU A 187 13.42 5.41 8.06
C LEU A 187 13.97 4.19 8.85
N GLU A 188 13.43 3.92 10.03
CA GLU A 188 13.91 2.86 10.95
C GLU A 188 12.71 2.35 11.79
N ILE A 189 12.59 1.03 11.98
CA ILE A 189 11.54 0.47 12.87
C ILE A 189 12.12 -0.38 14.01
N GLN A 190 12.16 0.21 15.20
CA GLN A 190 12.52 -0.46 16.45
C GLN A 190 11.35 -1.31 16.96
N ARG A 191 11.28 -2.56 16.46
CA ARG A 191 10.32 -3.57 16.89
C ARG A 191 10.51 -3.93 18.37
N LYS A 192 9.41 -4.05 19.12
CA LYS A 192 9.41 -4.48 20.53
C LYS A 192 8.29 -5.49 20.77
N GLN A 193 8.44 -6.36 21.76
CA GLN A 193 7.33 -7.24 22.17
C GLN A 193 6.18 -6.44 22.77
N HIS A 194 4.96 -6.73 22.33
CA HIS A 194 3.72 -6.17 22.87
C HIS A 194 2.54 -7.14 22.66
N ASP A 195 1.46 -6.91 23.38
CA ASP A 195 0.20 -7.66 23.35
C ASP A 195 -0.96 -6.74 22.92
N ILE A 196 -2.19 -7.21 23.14
CA ILE A 196 -3.44 -6.45 22.87
C ILE A 196 -3.57 -5.13 23.64
N ARG A 197 -2.69 -4.83 24.61
CA ARG A 197 -2.76 -3.61 25.44
C ARG A 197 -2.20 -2.37 24.73
N GLY A 198 -1.54 -2.54 23.58
CA GLY A 198 -1.02 -1.43 22.79
C GLY A 198 0.34 -1.70 22.16
N CYS A 199 0.54 -1.24 20.92
CA CYS A 199 1.82 -1.30 20.24
C CYS A 199 2.93 -0.54 21.00
N ARG A 200 4.11 -1.17 21.11
CA ARG A 200 5.32 -0.58 21.74
C ARG A 200 6.47 -0.34 20.76
N CYS A 201 6.26 -0.61 19.47
CA CYS A 201 7.27 -0.34 18.44
C CYS A 201 7.46 1.16 18.27
N VAL A 202 8.71 1.57 18.03
CA VAL A 202 9.07 2.96 17.76
C VAL A 202 9.52 3.08 16.31
N PHE A 203 9.04 4.10 15.63
CA PHE A 203 9.27 4.36 14.20
C PHE A 203 10.04 5.68 14.09
N LEU A 204 11.21 5.67 13.46
CA LEU A 204 11.85 6.89 13.00
C LEU A 204 11.17 7.29 11.69
N VAL A 205 10.65 8.52 11.61
CA VAL A 205 10.07 9.09 10.40
C VAL A 205 10.78 10.38 10.02
N GLU A 206 10.86 10.67 8.73
CA GLU A 206 11.32 11.95 8.18
C GLU A 206 10.14 12.64 7.49
N TYR A 207 9.85 13.88 7.86
CA TYR A 207 8.69 14.64 7.36
C TYR A 207 8.95 15.30 6.00
N ASP A 208 8.08 15.06 5.02
CA ASP A 208 8.24 15.50 3.63
C ASP A 208 8.24 17.03 3.43
N HIS A 209 7.73 17.80 4.40
CA HIS A 209 7.56 19.26 4.30
C HIS A 209 8.76 20.07 4.83
N ASP A 210 9.53 19.53 5.78
CA ASP A 210 10.65 20.24 6.41
C ASP A 210 11.93 19.40 6.58
N GLY A 211 11.91 18.11 6.24
CA GLY A 211 13.03 17.19 6.39
C GLY A 211 13.41 16.89 7.85
N THR A 212 12.56 17.25 8.82
CA THR A 212 12.82 16.94 10.23
C THR A 212 12.54 15.47 10.52
N GLN A 213 13.36 14.87 11.39
CA GLN A 213 13.23 13.48 11.80
C GLN A 213 12.68 13.37 13.23
N GLU A 214 11.75 12.44 13.45
CA GLU A 214 11.13 12.21 14.77
C GLU A 214 10.97 10.70 15.05
N ARG A 215 11.14 10.30 16.32
CA ARG A 215 10.79 8.93 16.77
C ARG A 215 9.40 8.90 17.39
N VAL A 216 8.45 8.30 16.68
CA VAL A 216 7.03 8.25 17.03
C VAL A 216 6.57 6.84 17.38
N ASN A 217 5.41 6.74 18.05
CA ASN A 217 4.72 5.48 18.33
C ASN A 217 3.59 5.26 17.32
N LEU A 218 3.19 4.00 17.09
CA LEU A 218 2.18 3.61 16.09
C LEU A 218 0.91 4.48 16.09
N ARG A 219 0.41 4.88 17.28
CA ARG A 219 -0.81 5.72 17.44
C ARG A 219 -0.76 7.11 16.78
N ARG A 220 0.41 7.54 16.28
CA ARG A 220 0.60 8.79 15.53
C ARG A 220 0.68 8.57 14.02
N LEU A 221 0.57 7.32 13.56
CA LEU A 221 0.70 6.94 12.15
C LEU A 221 -0.63 6.40 11.61
N SER A 222 -1.03 6.89 10.46
CA SER A 222 -2.01 6.25 9.57
C SER A 222 -1.31 5.77 8.30
N ARG A 223 -1.61 4.55 7.87
CA ARG A 223 -1.04 3.98 6.64
C ARG A 223 -1.75 4.52 5.40
N ARG A 224 -1.02 4.66 4.30
CA ARG A 224 -1.64 4.86 2.98
C ARG A 224 -2.35 3.56 2.54
N PRO A 225 -3.55 3.65 1.92
CA PRO A 225 -4.23 2.48 1.36
C PRO A 225 -3.43 1.82 0.23
N LYS A 226 -3.53 0.49 0.14
CA LYS A 226 -2.84 -0.39 -0.83
C LYS A 226 -3.90 -1.17 -1.62
N TYR A 227 -4.62 -0.47 -2.51
CA TYR A 227 -5.59 -1.05 -3.45
C TYR A 227 -4.87 -1.81 -4.60
N ALA A 228 -5.59 -2.73 -5.26
CA ALA A 228 -5.13 -3.52 -6.40
C ALA A 228 -6.12 -3.49 -7.57
#